data_AF-A0A1C3N6J4-F1
#
_entry.id   AF-A0A1C3N6J4-F1
#
_cell.length_a   1.000
_cell.length_b   1.000
_cell.length_c   1.000
_cell.angle_alpha   90.00
_cell.angle_beta   90.00
_cell.angle_gamma   90.00
#
_symmetry.space_group_name_H-M   'P 1'
#
loop_
_entity.id
_entity.type
_entity.pdbx_description
1 polymer ?
#
loop_
_entity_poly.entity_id
_entity_poly.type
_entity_poly.pdbx_seq_one_letter_code
_entity_poly.pdbx_strand_id
1 'polypeptide(L)'
;MTTTGTDPGAPTLRVGGEDAELSARIDGELTAFNNAATGADDEAELSVRVTGADGELVAGLTGWTWGGRAGINTVWVRADHRGEGWGGRLLAAAEAAARDRGCTEISVSSFSFQAPDFYRRYGYTDTGIRDGIPGGHVDHHLWKSLVTDPADVVRLVALVEMPDADAGQRYEDAVLALLDRHGGRLERRLRTDDGRTEVHVIRFATPTGQESFLADPQRLALRAALGDAAPTARVLTVHDV
;
A
#
# COMPACT_ATOMS: atom_id res chain seq x y z
N MET A 1 -44.41 15.99 39.22
CA MET A 1 -43.24 16.80 39.62
C MET A 1 -42.20 15.82 40.14
N THR A 2 -41.29 15.39 39.27
CA THR A 2 -40.19 14.51 39.64
C THR A 2 -38.95 15.04 38.94
N THR A 3 -38.24 15.91 39.64
CA THR A 3 -36.92 16.42 39.27
C THR A 3 -35.92 15.28 39.45
N THR A 4 -35.46 14.70 38.35
CA THR A 4 -34.28 13.84 38.34
C THR A 4 -33.04 14.72 38.54
N GLY A 5 -32.38 14.53 39.68
CA GLY A 5 -31.16 15.23 40.04
C GLY A 5 -30.03 14.92 39.05
N THR A 6 -29.36 15.97 38.58
CA THR A 6 -28.09 15.86 37.85
C THR A 6 -27.00 15.55 38.89
N ASP A 7 -26.37 14.38 38.78
CA ASP A 7 -25.24 13.98 39.63
C ASP A 7 -24.04 14.91 39.39
N PRO A 8 -23.58 15.70 40.38
CA PRO A 8 -22.53 16.70 40.21
C PRO A 8 -21.14 16.12 39.90
N GLY A 9 -20.98 14.79 39.89
CA GLY A 9 -19.74 14.11 39.48
C GLY A 9 -19.80 13.40 38.13
N ALA A 10 -20.95 13.37 37.46
CA ALA A 10 -21.08 12.67 36.18
C ALA A 10 -20.44 13.47 35.03
N PRO A 11 -19.80 12.79 34.05
CA PRO A 11 -19.29 13.47 32.87
C PRO A 11 -20.42 14.17 32.11
N THR A 12 -20.15 15.40 31.64
CA THR A 12 -21.10 16.18 30.84
C THR A 12 -20.61 16.30 29.41
N LEU A 13 -21.49 16.03 28.44
CA LEU A 13 -21.20 16.15 27.01
C LEU A 13 -21.56 17.57 26.54
N ARG A 14 -20.63 18.23 25.85
CA ARG A 14 -20.81 19.57 25.28
C ARG A 14 -20.32 19.58 23.83
N VAL A 15 -20.99 20.35 22.98
CA VAL A 15 -20.60 20.58 21.59
C VAL A 15 -20.10 22.01 21.48
N GLY A 16 -18.91 22.20 20.92
CA GLY A 16 -18.22 23.49 20.80
C GLY A 16 -17.69 23.76 19.38
N GLY A 17 -16.95 24.86 19.23
CA GLY A 17 -16.23 25.23 18.00
C GLY A 17 -14.76 24.85 18.05
N GLU A 18 -13.89 25.70 17.48
CA GLU A 18 -12.45 25.55 17.59
C GLU A 18 -11.99 25.59 19.06
N ASP A 19 -11.19 24.61 19.47
CA ASP A 19 -10.68 24.45 20.84
C ASP A 19 -9.25 23.90 20.79
N ALA A 20 -8.28 24.80 20.69
CA ALA A 20 -6.87 24.43 20.52
C ALA A 20 -6.29 23.71 21.75
N GLU A 21 -6.76 24.04 22.96
CA GLU A 21 -6.31 23.39 24.20
C GLU A 21 -6.81 21.95 24.24
N LEU A 22 -8.11 21.74 23.94
CA LEU A 22 -8.69 20.41 23.85
C LEU A 22 -7.99 19.58 22.77
N SER A 23 -7.80 20.13 21.57
CA SER A 23 -7.10 19.45 20.47
C SER A 23 -5.71 19.00 20.88
N ALA A 24 -4.87 19.90 21.42
CA ALA A 24 -3.53 19.54 21.87
C ALA A 24 -3.55 18.46 22.97
N ARG A 25 -4.53 18.52 23.88
CA ARG A 25 -4.67 17.55 24.97
C ARG A 25 -5.03 16.15 24.46
N ILE A 26 -6.03 16.05 23.60
CA ILE A 26 -6.49 14.75 23.08
C ILE A 26 -5.51 14.16 22.08
N ASP A 27 -4.80 14.98 21.30
CA ASP A 27 -3.75 14.52 20.39
C ASP A 27 -2.64 13.82 21.18
N GLY A 28 -2.16 14.44 22.28
CA GLY A 28 -1.14 13.82 23.13
C GLY A 28 -1.57 12.49 23.77
N GLU A 29 -2.81 12.41 24.27
CA GLU A 29 -3.36 11.16 24.83
C GLU A 29 -3.52 10.08 23.76
N LEU A 30 -3.95 10.46 22.55
CA LEU A 30 -4.13 9.55 21.43
C LEU A 30 -2.79 9.05 20.87
N THR A 31 -1.78 9.92 20.74
CA THR A 31 -0.42 9.51 20.37
C THR A 31 0.13 8.51 21.37
N ALA A 32 0.00 8.76 22.68
CA ALA A 32 0.45 7.82 23.70
C ALA A 32 -0.26 6.45 23.60
N PHE A 33 -1.58 6.47 23.38
CA PHE A 33 -2.38 5.26 23.16
C PHE A 33 -1.94 4.50 21.89
N ASN A 34 -1.77 5.20 20.78
CA ASN A 34 -1.37 4.62 19.49
C ASN A 34 0.02 4.00 19.56
N ASN A 35 0.98 4.69 20.18
CA ASN A 35 2.33 4.19 20.37
C ASN A 35 2.33 2.90 21.20
N ALA A 36 1.54 2.86 22.28
CA ALA A 36 1.40 1.66 23.10
C ALA A 36 0.72 0.50 22.34
N ALA A 37 -0.27 0.79 21.50
CA ALA A 37 -1.01 -0.22 20.74
C ALA A 37 -0.21 -0.81 19.56
N THR A 38 0.66 -0.01 18.94
CA THR A 38 1.38 -0.39 17.72
C THR A 38 2.86 -0.71 17.94
N GLY A 39 3.45 -0.23 19.04
CA GLY A 39 4.89 -0.25 19.25
C GLY A 39 5.68 0.71 18.37
N ALA A 40 5.02 1.61 17.64
CA ALA A 40 5.64 2.63 16.80
C ALA A 40 5.48 4.01 17.44
N ASP A 41 6.60 4.66 17.78
CA ASP A 41 6.67 5.97 18.43
C ASP A 41 7.43 7.02 17.59
N ASP A 42 7.56 6.77 16.29
CA ASP A 42 8.34 7.54 15.31
C ASP A 42 7.50 8.56 14.52
N GLU A 43 6.36 8.99 15.07
CA GLU A 43 5.49 9.96 14.41
C GLU A 43 6.23 11.30 14.16
N ALA A 44 6.16 11.81 12.93
CA ALA A 44 6.79 13.07 12.57
C ALA A 44 6.05 13.78 11.43
N GLU A 45 5.97 15.10 11.52
CA GLU A 45 5.49 15.94 10.42
C GLU A 45 6.45 15.90 9.23
N LEU A 46 5.89 16.06 8.04
CA LEU A 46 6.62 16.18 6.78
C LEU A 46 6.18 17.47 6.08
N SER A 47 7.13 18.30 5.67
CA SER A 47 6.83 19.45 4.82
C SER A 47 7.89 19.64 3.74
N VAL A 48 7.44 20.06 2.56
CA VAL A 48 8.29 20.47 1.44
C VAL A 48 7.80 21.83 0.98
N ARG A 49 8.70 22.81 0.89
CA ARG A 49 8.36 24.17 0.45
C ARG A 49 9.24 24.63 -0.70
N VAL A 50 8.65 25.41 -1.60
CA VAL A 50 9.33 26.12 -2.68
C VAL A 50 9.05 27.60 -2.50
N THR A 51 10.12 28.39 -2.39
CA THR A 51 10.04 29.86 -2.26
C THR A 51 10.65 30.53 -3.49
N GLY A 52 10.03 31.64 -3.91
CA GLY A 52 10.55 32.51 -4.95
C GLY A 52 11.79 33.30 -4.49
N ALA A 53 12.39 34.05 -5.41
CA ALA A 53 13.53 34.91 -5.11
C ALA A 53 13.18 36.07 -4.14
N ASP A 54 11.90 36.44 -4.08
CA ASP A 54 11.30 37.41 -3.18
C ASP A 54 10.98 36.82 -1.78
N GLY A 55 11.16 35.51 -1.59
CA GLY A 55 10.82 34.80 -0.36
C GLY A 55 9.37 34.30 -0.30
N GLU A 56 8.54 34.62 -1.30
CA GLU A 56 7.13 34.24 -1.34
C GLU A 56 6.94 32.75 -1.59
N LEU A 57 5.86 32.19 -1.06
CA LEU A 57 5.52 30.78 -1.28
C LEU A 57 5.06 30.58 -2.74
N VAL A 58 5.78 29.71 -3.45
CA VAL A 58 5.46 29.29 -4.83
C VAL A 58 4.67 27.98 -4.82
N ALA A 59 5.11 27.02 -4.00
CA ALA A 59 4.46 25.72 -3.88
C ALA A 59 4.78 25.08 -2.53
N GLY A 60 3.91 24.20 -2.04
CA GLY A 60 4.12 23.49 -0.79
C GLY A 60 3.39 22.16 -0.71
N LEU A 61 3.92 21.26 0.10
CA LEU A 61 3.31 19.99 0.49
C LEU A 61 3.47 19.81 2.00
N THR A 62 2.41 19.39 2.68
CA THR A 62 2.45 18.91 4.07
C THR A 62 1.96 17.48 4.17
N GLY A 63 2.46 16.76 5.18
CA GLY A 63 2.23 15.35 5.37
C GLY A 63 2.70 14.90 6.75
N TRP A 64 2.71 13.59 6.94
CA TRP A 64 3.17 12.93 8.17
C TRP A 64 3.86 11.61 7.82
N THR A 65 4.64 11.10 8.77
CA THR A 65 5.21 9.76 8.77
C THR A 65 4.98 9.09 10.11
N TRP A 66 4.64 7.81 10.15
CA TRP A 66 4.49 7.01 11.36
C TRP A 66 4.47 5.51 11.04
N GLY A 67 5.23 4.71 11.79
CA GLY A 67 5.20 3.24 11.72
C GLY A 67 5.46 2.68 10.33
N GLY A 68 6.45 3.23 9.61
CA GLY A 68 6.78 2.83 8.23
C GLY A 68 5.78 3.30 7.17
N ARG A 69 4.89 4.25 7.50
CA ARG A 69 3.88 4.81 6.58
C ARG A 69 4.04 6.31 6.46
N ALA A 70 3.67 6.84 5.30
CA ALA A 70 3.55 8.26 5.08
C ALA A 70 2.15 8.64 4.59
N GLY A 71 1.75 9.88 4.86
CA GLY A 71 0.52 10.46 4.33
C GLY A 71 0.74 11.89 3.86
N ILE A 72 0.06 12.28 2.79
CA ILE A 72 0.02 13.66 2.29
C ILE A 72 -1.28 14.30 2.79
N ASN A 73 -1.17 15.42 3.50
CA ASN A 73 -2.33 16.20 3.94
C ASN A 73 -2.75 17.20 2.87
N THR A 74 -1.82 18.03 2.39
CA THR A 74 -2.11 19.13 1.48
C THR A 74 -1.01 19.29 0.45
N VAL A 75 -1.38 19.55 -0.80
CA VAL A 75 -0.46 20.00 -1.86
C VAL A 75 -1.03 21.24 -2.51
N TRP A 76 -0.19 22.26 -2.70
CA TRP A 76 -0.59 23.49 -3.35
C TRP A 76 0.52 24.05 -4.23
N VAL A 77 0.12 24.58 -5.39
CA VAL A 77 0.99 25.31 -6.31
C VAL A 77 0.28 26.60 -6.68
N ARG A 78 0.99 27.73 -6.53
CA ARG A 78 0.51 29.06 -6.89
C ARG A 78 0.10 29.08 -8.36
N ALA A 79 -1.00 29.77 -8.65
CA ALA A 79 -1.70 29.64 -9.94
C ALA A 79 -0.82 29.99 -11.16
N ASP A 80 0.03 31.00 -11.02
CA ASP A 80 0.99 31.48 -12.02
C ASP A 80 2.17 30.52 -12.28
N HIS A 81 2.43 29.58 -11.35
CA HIS A 81 3.49 28.56 -11.47
C HIS A 81 2.95 27.16 -11.78
N ARG A 82 1.65 27.02 -12.06
CA ARG A 82 1.08 25.74 -12.48
C ARG A 82 1.57 25.37 -13.88
N GLY A 83 1.77 24.08 -14.12
CA GLY A 83 2.32 23.57 -15.39
C GLY A 83 3.85 23.57 -15.47
N GLU A 84 4.56 24.17 -14.50
CA GLU A 84 6.03 24.17 -14.45
C GLU A 84 6.64 22.91 -13.80
N GLY A 85 5.80 21.91 -13.47
CA GLY A 85 6.24 20.66 -12.86
C GLY A 85 6.46 20.69 -11.35
N TRP A 86 6.14 21.79 -10.65
CA TRP A 86 6.33 21.90 -9.19
C TRP A 86 5.61 20.81 -8.38
N GLY A 87 4.40 20.43 -8.76
CA GLY A 87 3.67 19.35 -8.08
C GLY A 87 4.46 18.04 -8.06
N GLY A 88 5.04 17.65 -9.20
CA GLY A 88 5.86 16.44 -9.30
C GLY A 88 7.13 16.50 -8.45
N ARG A 89 7.78 17.68 -8.41
CA ARG A 89 8.99 17.90 -7.60
C ARG A 89 8.69 17.85 -6.10
N LEU A 90 7.57 18.44 -5.67
CA LEU A 90 7.09 18.33 -4.28
C LEU A 90 6.83 16.88 -3.90
N LEU A 91 6.12 16.15 -4.76
CA LEU A 91 5.77 14.75 -4.52
C LEU A 91 7.04 13.88 -4.42
N ALA A 92 7.97 14.02 -5.37
CA ALA A 92 9.23 13.28 -5.34
C ALA A 92 10.07 13.57 -4.09
N ALA A 93 10.14 14.84 -3.65
CA ALA A 93 10.84 15.21 -2.42
C ALA A 93 10.18 14.62 -1.16
N ALA A 94 8.84 14.62 -1.11
CA ALA A 94 8.09 14.01 -0.02
C ALA A 94 8.28 12.49 0.04
N GLU A 95 8.23 11.81 -1.11
CA GLU A 95 8.47 10.37 -1.21
C GLU A 95 9.92 10.00 -0.83
N ALA A 96 10.91 10.82 -1.20
CA ALA A 96 12.30 10.60 -0.81
C ALA A 96 12.48 10.74 0.71
N ALA A 97 11.96 11.81 1.30
CA ALA A 97 12.00 12.02 2.74
C ALA A 97 11.25 10.92 3.53
N ALA A 98 10.13 10.42 2.99
CA ALA A 98 9.44 9.27 3.57
C ALA A 98 10.30 8.00 3.53
N ARG A 99 10.98 7.71 2.41
CA ARG A 99 11.92 6.57 2.33
C ARG A 99 13.08 6.70 3.31
N ASP A 100 13.65 7.89 3.45
CA ASP A 100 14.74 8.16 4.40
C ASP A 100 14.31 7.93 5.86
N ARG A 101 13.01 8.09 6.15
CA ARG A 101 12.39 7.78 7.45
C ARG A 101 11.94 6.32 7.58
N GLY A 102 12.29 5.46 6.62
CA GLY A 102 11.93 4.05 6.64
C GLY A 102 10.49 3.74 6.21
N CYS A 103 9.78 4.70 5.61
CA CYS A 103 8.43 4.45 5.11
C CYS A 103 8.46 3.53 3.87
N THR A 104 7.59 2.53 3.89
CA THR A 104 7.40 1.56 2.80
C THR A 104 6.22 1.91 1.90
N GLU A 105 5.36 2.83 2.33
CA GLU A 105 4.17 3.25 1.61
C GLU A 105 3.82 4.71 1.88
N ILE A 106 3.06 5.31 0.97
CA ILE A 106 2.52 6.66 1.10
C ILE A 106 1.07 6.71 0.59
N SER A 107 0.22 7.46 1.28
CA SER A 107 -1.20 7.63 0.91
C SER A 107 -1.63 9.09 0.82
N VAL A 108 -2.71 9.35 0.10
CA VAL A 108 -3.32 10.68 -0.06
C VAL A 108 -4.80 10.54 -0.37
N SER A 109 -5.63 11.47 0.10
CA SER A 109 -6.99 11.66 -0.41
C SER A 109 -7.05 12.86 -1.35
N SER A 110 -7.74 12.73 -2.48
CA SER A 110 -7.85 13.78 -3.49
C SER A 110 -9.27 13.83 -4.05
N PHE A 111 -9.93 14.97 -3.89
CA PHE A 111 -11.22 15.17 -4.55
C PHE A 111 -11.08 15.18 -6.08
N SER A 112 -12.14 14.82 -6.81
CA SER A 112 -12.10 14.77 -8.28
C SER A 112 -11.75 16.12 -8.95
N PHE A 113 -11.96 17.25 -8.26
CA PHE A 113 -11.52 18.59 -8.71
C PHE A 113 -10.10 18.99 -8.25
N GLN A 114 -9.44 18.17 -7.43
CA GLN A 114 -8.06 18.37 -6.94
C GLN A 114 -7.05 17.47 -7.67
N ALA A 115 -7.37 17.07 -8.91
CA ALA A 115 -6.52 16.32 -9.82
C ALA A 115 -6.05 14.95 -9.28
N PRO A 116 -6.96 13.98 -9.03
CA PRO A 116 -6.54 12.62 -8.65
C PRO A 116 -5.65 11.97 -9.74
N ASP A 117 -5.87 12.31 -11.01
CA ASP A 117 -5.03 11.86 -12.14
C ASP A 117 -3.58 12.36 -12.04
N PHE A 118 -3.32 13.45 -11.30
CA PHE A 118 -1.95 13.85 -11.01
C PHE A 118 -1.23 12.74 -10.24
N TYR A 119 -1.80 12.24 -9.14
CA TYR A 119 -1.18 11.19 -8.34
C TYR A 119 -1.06 9.86 -9.11
N ARG A 120 -2.08 9.50 -9.90
CA ARG A 120 -2.03 8.29 -10.77
C ARG A 120 -0.83 8.30 -11.72
N ARG A 121 -0.53 9.46 -12.33
CA ARG A 121 0.66 9.59 -13.20
C ARG A 121 1.99 9.39 -12.46
N TYR A 122 2.00 9.48 -11.14
CA TYR A 122 3.17 9.20 -10.29
C TYR A 122 3.11 7.82 -9.62
N GLY A 123 2.27 6.89 -10.11
CA GLY A 123 2.23 5.51 -9.65
C GLY A 123 1.41 5.29 -8.39
N TYR A 124 0.48 6.20 -8.07
CA TYR A 124 -0.52 5.96 -7.05
C TYR A 124 -1.72 5.20 -7.62
N THR A 125 -2.26 4.27 -6.86
CA THR A 125 -3.44 3.46 -7.20
C THR A 125 -4.60 3.79 -6.25
N ASP A 126 -5.82 3.74 -6.77
CA ASP A 126 -7.03 3.94 -5.96
C ASP A 126 -7.26 2.75 -5.02
N THR A 127 -7.44 3.03 -3.74
CA THR A 127 -7.82 2.04 -2.72
C THR A 127 -9.25 2.23 -2.23
N GLY A 128 -9.88 3.37 -2.54
CA GLY A 128 -11.27 3.65 -2.22
C GLY A 128 -11.77 4.91 -2.93
N ILE A 129 -13.08 4.95 -3.18
CA ILE A 129 -13.78 6.11 -3.73
C ILE A 129 -15.00 6.37 -2.84
N ARG A 130 -15.16 7.61 -2.40
CA ARG A 130 -16.34 8.05 -1.64
C ARG A 130 -17.14 9.07 -2.45
N ASP A 131 -18.37 8.69 -2.75
CA ASP A 131 -19.34 9.55 -3.42
C ASP A 131 -19.92 10.63 -2.48
N GLY A 132 -20.62 11.61 -3.08
CA GLY A 132 -21.41 12.59 -2.32
C GLY A 132 -20.65 13.86 -1.93
N ILE A 133 -19.51 14.14 -2.55
CA ILE A 133 -18.82 15.43 -2.38
C ILE A 133 -19.65 16.52 -3.11
N PRO A 134 -19.81 17.72 -2.51
CA PRO A 134 -20.62 18.79 -3.09
C PRO A 134 -20.30 19.03 -4.57
N GLY A 135 -21.33 19.33 -5.37
CA GLY A 135 -21.16 19.51 -6.82
C GLY A 135 -21.10 18.20 -7.63
N GLY A 136 -21.43 17.05 -7.01
CA GLY A 136 -21.38 15.75 -7.68
C GLY A 136 -19.95 15.20 -7.81
N HIS A 137 -19.05 15.69 -6.97
CA HIS A 137 -17.67 15.25 -6.92
C HIS A 137 -17.53 13.97 -6.08
N VAL A 138 -16.34 13.38 -6.13
CA VAL A 138 -15.97 12.20 -5.33
C VAL A 138 -14.63 12.45 -4.65
N ASP A 139 -14.34 11.69 -3.61
CA ASP A 139 -13.06 11.67 -2.91
C ASP A 139 -12.32 10.36 -3.22
N HIS A 140 -11.16 10.48 -3.86
CA HIS A 140 -10.29 9.35 -4.18
C HIS A 140 -9.28 9.14 -3.06
N HIS A 141 -9.27 7.95 -2.47
CA HIS A 141 -8.20 7.53 -1.58
C HIS A 141 -7.18 6.78 -2.41
N LEU A 142 -5.96 7.31 -2.46
CA LEU A 142 -4.88 6.78 -3.26
C LEU A 142 -3.71 6.33 -2.39
N TRP A 143 -2.99 5.33 -2.88
CA TRP A 143 -1.86 4.72 -2.20
C TRP A 143 -0.74 4.43 -3.19
N LYS A 144 0.51 4.45 -2.73
CA LYS A 144 1.68 4.04 -3.51
C LYS A 144 2.67 3.29 -2.63
N SER A 145 3.18 2.16 -3.14
CA SER A 145 4.36 1.51 -2.56
C SER A 145 5.59 2.40 -2.74
N LEU A 146 6.30 2.67 -1.65
CA LEU A 146 7.63 3.28 -1.69
C LEU A 146 8.75 2.24 -1.78
N VAL A 147 8.45 0.99 -1.44
CA VAL A 147 9.35 -0.14 -1.67
C VAL A 147 9.41 -0.39 -3.16
N THR A 148 10.60 -0.15 -3.73
CA THR A 148 10.93 -0.73 -5.02
C THR A 148 11.42 -2.14 -4.73
N ASP A 149 10.77 -3.14 -5.35
CA ASP A 149 11.37 -4.47 -5.35
C ASP A 149 12.80 -4.33 -5.92
N PRO A 150 13.83 -4.90 -5.28
CA PRO A 150 15.18 -4.91 -5.84
C PRO A 150 15.14 -5.35 -7.30
N ALA A 151 16.00 -4.78 -8.15
CA ALA A 151 15.97 -5.04 -9.61
C ALA A 151 16.00 -6.55 -9.96
N ASP A 152 16.53 -7.38 -9.06
CA ASP A 152 16.65 -8.82 -9.24
C ASP A 152 15.39 -9.59 -8.79
N VAL A 153 14.44 -8.97 -8.07
CA VAL A 153 13.22 -9.64 -7.65
C VAL A 153 12.34 -9.93 -8.87
N VAL A 154 11.89 -11.18 -8.96
CA VAL A 154 11.00 -11.64 -10.03
C VAL A 154 9.66 -12.01 -9.44
N ARG A 155 8.58 -11.39 -9.93
CA ARG A 155 7.21 -11.78 -9.61
C ARG A 155 6.60 -12.51 -10.81
N LEU A 156 5.96 -13.64 -10.53
CA LEU A 156 5.36 -14.52 -11.52
C LEU A 156 3.89 -14.74 -11.20
N VAL A 157 3.07 -14.80 -12.24
CA VAL A 157 1.72 -15.36 -12.19
C VAL A 157 1.74 -16.68 -12.93
N ALA A 158 1.44 -17.79 -12.24
CA ALA A 158 1.29 -19.10 -12.84
C ALA A 158 -0.20 -19.48 -12.88
N LEU A 159 -0.71 -19.77 -14.09
CA LEU A 159 -2.01 -20.42 -14.28
C LEU A 159 -1.76 -21.92 -14.41
N VAL A 160 -2.21 -22.69 -13.43
CA VAL A 160 -1.96 -24.11 -13.28
C VAL A 160 -3.23 -24.88 -13.58
N GLU A 161 -3.25 -25.60 -14.69
CA GLU A 161 -4.34 -26.50 -15.08
C GLU A 161 -4.08 -27.89 -14.51
N MET A 162 -5.06 -28.43 -13.79
CA MET A 162 -4.97 -29.74 -13.14
C MET A 162 -5.86 -30.77 -13.85
N PRO A 163 -5.29 -31.72 -14.63
CA PRO A 163 -6.06 -32.79 -15.27
C PRO A 163 -6.75 -33.72 -14.25
N ASP A 164 -6.09 -33.97 -13.13
CA ASP A 164 -6.60 -34.66 -11.96
C ASP A 164 -6.46 -33.71 -10.76
N ALA A 165 -7.58 -33.29 -10.18
CA ALA A 165 -7.59 -32.27 -9.13
C ALA A 165 -6.90 -32.74 -7.84
N ASP A 166 -7.11 -34.00 -7.43
CA ASP A 166 -6.55 -34.51 -6.18
C ASP A 166 -5.06 -34.79 -6.31
N ALA A 167 -4.64 -35.40 -7.44
CA ALA A 167 -3.24 -35.65 -7.72
C ALA A 167 -2.49 -34.35 -8.00
N GLY A 168 -3.10 -33.43 -8.75
CA GLY A 168 -2.58 -32.11 -9.05
C GLY A 168 -2.40 -31.27 -7.79
N GLN A 169 -3.38 -31.27 -6.88
CA GLN A 169 -3.27 -30.52 -5.63
C GLN A 169 -2.11 -31.03 -4.74
N ARG A 170 -1.97 -32.35 -4.59
CA ARG A 170 -0.83 -32.93 -3.84
C ARG A 170 0.51 -32.58 -4.46
N TYR A 171 0.58 -32.57 -5.79
CA TYR A 171 1.77 -32.15 -6.52
C TYR A 171 2.10 -30.67 -6.27
N GLU A 172 1.12 -29.78 -6.42
CA GLU A 172 1.32 -28.35 -6.22
C GLU A 172 1.72 -28.04 -4.77
N ASP A 173 1.09 -28.66 -3.78
CA ASP A 173 1.48 -28.50 -2.36
C ASP A 173 2.94 -28.92 -2.13
N ALA A 174 3.36 -30.05 -2.72
CA ALA A 174 4.73 -30.54 -2.61
C ALA A 174 5.75 -29.66 -3.34
N VAL A 175 5.39 -29.12 -4.51
CA VAL A 175 6.25 -28.23 -5.30
C VAL A 175 6.36 -26.85 -4.66
N LEU A 176 5.26 -26.27 -4.20
CA LEU A 176 5.23 -24.97 -3.53
C LEU A 176 6.02 -24.99 -2.21
N ALA A 177 6.07 -26.13 -1.51
CA ALA A 177 6.92 -26.31 -0.33
C ALA A 177 8.43 -26.23 -0.61
N LEU A 178 8.85 -26.29 -1.88
CA LEU A 178 10.26 -26.13 -2.28
C LEU A 178 10.66 -24.67 -2.46
N LEU A 179 9.71 -23.74 -2.58
CA LEU A 179 9.97 -22.32 -2.92
C LEU A 179 11.01 -21.67 -2.02
N ASP A 180 10.89 -21.82 -0.70
CA ASP A 180 11.77 -21.18 0.29
C ASP A 180 13.25 -21.57 0.08
N ARG A 181 13.54 -22.78 -0.41
CA ARG A 181 14.92 -23.25 -0.68
C ARG A 181 15.61 -22.43 -1.77
N HIS A 182 14.82 -21.80 -2.63
CA HIS A 182 15.27 -21.06 -3.81
C HIS A 182 15.01 -19.55 -3.68
N GLY A 183 14.73 -19.08 -2.46
CA GLY A 183 14.37 -17.68 -2.22
C GLY A 183 13.03 -17.29 -2.85
N GLY A 184 12.17 -18.27 -3.13
CA GLY A 184 10.81 -18.08 -3.60
C GLY A 184 9.82 -18.00 -2.44
N ARG A 185 8.72 -17.27 -2.63
CA ARG A 185 7.60 -17.19 -1.70
C ARG A 185 6.29 -17.12 -2.48
N LEU A 186 5.31 -17.90 -2.04
CA LEU A 186 3.94 -17.79 -2.51
C LEU A 186 3.27 -16.59 -1.86
N GLU A 187 2.92 -15.58 -2.66
CA GLU A 187 2.24 -14.37 -2.20
C GLU A 187 0.73 -14.56 -2.20
N ARG A 188 0.18 -15.22 -3.25
CA ARG A 188 -1.24 -15.56 -3.33
C ARG A 188 -1.43 -16.90 -4.02
N ARG A 189 -2.48 -17.61 -3.60
CA ARG A 189 -2.99 -18.81 -4.25
C ARG A 189 -4.50 -18.69 -4.35
N LEU A 190 -5.00 -18.74 -5.57
CA LEU A 190 -6.40 -18.60 -5.91
C LEU A 190 -6.80 -19.83 -6.74
N ARG A 191 -8.10 -20.09 -6.81
CA ARG A 191 -8.66 -21.18 -7.62
C ARG A 191 -9.89 -20.68 -8.35
N THR A 192 -10.10 -21.13 -9.57
CA THR A 192 -11.34 -20.88 -10.31
C THR A 192 -12.53 -21.56 -9.64
N ASP A 193 -13.73 -21.04 -9.85
CA ASP A 193 -14.96 -21.57 -9.24
C ASP A 193 -15.23 -23.03 -9.66
N ASP A 194 -14.78 -23.42 -10.86
CA ASP A 194 -14.89 -24.80 -11.35
C ASP A 194 -13.83 -25.75 -10.77
N GLY A 195 -12.88 -25.22 -10.00
CA GLY A 195 -11.83 -25.98 -9.32
C GLY A 195 -10.72 -26.51 -10.21
N ARG A 196 -10.74 -26.24 -11.53
CA ARG A 196 -9.83 -26.87 -12.51
C ARG A 196 -8.50 -26.13 -12.66
N THR A 197 -8.52 -24.82 -12.40
CA THR A 197 -7.34 -23.96 -12.55
C THR A 197 -6.98 -23.33 -11.21
N GLU A 198 -5.71 -23.38 -10.86
CA GLU A 198 -5.14 -22.56 -9.80
C GLU A 198 -4.37 -21.38 -10.38
N VAL A 199 -4.42 -20.24 -9.69
CA VAL A 199 -3.61 -19.06 -9.99
C VAL A 199 -2.67 -18.82 -8.82
N HIS A 200 -1.37 -18.88 -9.07
CA HIS A 200 -0.34 -18.59 -8.08
C HIS A 200 0.32 -17.26 -8.41
N VAL A 201 0.46 -16.40 -7.40
CA VAL A 201 1.34 -15.22 -7.44
C VAL A 201 2.56 -15.57 -6.60
N ILE A 202 3.72 -15.68 -7.24
CA ILE A 202 4.97 -16.14 -6.63
C ILE A 202 6.02 -15.05 -6.81
N ARG A 203 6.76 -14.77 -5.74
CA ARG A 203 7.90 -13.86 -5.73
C ARG A 203 9.18 -14.66 -5.54
N PHE A 204 10.20 -14.40 -6.34
CA PHE A 204 11.57 -14.86 -6.12
C PHE A 204 12.48 -13.69 -5.81
N ALA A 205 13.42 -13.88 -4.89
CA ALA A 205 14.42 -12.86 -4.55
C ALA A 205 15.37 -12.53 -5.71
N THR A 206 15.63 -13.50 -6.60
CA THR A 206 16.52 -13.36 -7.77
C THR A 206 15.99 -14.19 -8.96
N PRO A 207 16.38 -13.88 -10.22
CA PRO A 207 16.02 -14.72 -11.37
C PRO A 207 16.68 -16.10 -11.29
N THR A 208 17.92 -16.16 -10.78
CA THR A 208 18.63 -17.43 -10.56
C THR A 208 17.89 -18.34 -9.58
N GLY A 209 17.23 -17.78 -8.55
CA GLY A 209 16.37 -18.53 -7.65
C GLY A 209 15.15 -19.14 -8.35
N GLN A 210 14.53 -18.40 -9.27
CA GLN A 210 13.46 -18.95 -10.11
C GLN A 210 13.97 -20.12 -10.98
N GLU A 211 15.10 -19.94 -11.66
CA GLU A 211 15.68 -20.97 -12.53
C GLU A 211 16.04 -22.23 -11.74
N SER A 212 16.65 -22.07 -10.56
CA SER A 212 17.01 -23.20 -9.68
C SER A 212 15.79 -23.93 -9.14
N PHE A 213 14.70 -23.21 -8.82
CA PHE A 213 13.43 -23.82 -8.45
C PHE A 213 12.85 -24.66 -9.58
N LEU A 214 12.85 -24.14 -10.82
CA LEU A 214 12.33 -24.88 -11.97
C LEU A 214 13.14 -26.15 -12.26
N ALA A 215 14.45 -26.10 -12.06
CA ALA A 215 15.39 -27.21 -12.25
C ALA A 215 15.56 -28.13 -11.02
N ASP A 216 14.84 -27.89 -9.93
CA ASP A 216 14.99 -28.65 -8.69
C ASP A 216 14.76 -30.17 -8.94
N PRO A 217 15.72 -31.05 -8.58
CA PRO A 217 15.59 -32.48 -8.85
C PRO A 217 14.37 -33.13 -8.20
N GLN A 218 13.96 -32.66 -7.02
CA GLN A 218 12.77 -33.16 -6.33
C GLN A 218 11.51 -32.74 -7.09
N ARG A 219 11.47 -31.50 -7.59
CA ARG A 219 10.37 -31.02 -8.46
C ARG A 219 10.27 -31.84 -9.75
N LEU A 220 11.40 -32.09 -10.41
CA LEU A 220 11.45 -32.90 -11.64
C LEU A 220 11.01 -34.36 -11.39
N ALA A 221 11.44 -34.96 -10.27
CA ALA A 221 11.05 -36.31 -9.88
C ALA A 221 9.54 -36.40 -9.56
N LEU A 222 8.99 -35.44 -8.80
CA LEU A 222 7.56 -35.35 -8.54
C LEU A 222 6.77 -35.28 -9.84
N ARG A 223 7.18 -34.41 -10.78
CA ARG A 223 6.52 -34.29 -12.09
C ARG A 223 6.57 -35.59 -12.89
N ALA A 224 7.74 -36.23 -12.95
CA ALA A 224 7.92 -37.49 -13.67
C ALA A 224 7.05 -38.63 -13.10
N ALA A 225 6.85 -38.67 -11.78
CA ALA A 225 6.00 -39.67 -11.12
C ALA A 225 4.51 -39.54 -11.49
N LEU A 226 4.04 -38.33 -11.84
CA LEU A 226 2.66 -38.09 -12.27
C LEU A 226 2.44 -38.32 -13.77
N GLY A 227 3.48 -38.23 -14.60
CA GLY A 227 3.37 -38.40 -16.05
C GLY A 227 2.32 -37.47 -16.66
N ASP A 228 1.35 -38.03 -17.39
CA ASP A 228 0.27 -37.28 -18.05
C ASP A 228 -0.73 -36.65 -17.07
N ALA A 229 -0.75 -37.08 -15.80
CA ALA A 229 -1.57 -36.47 -14.75
C ALA A 229 -0.91 -35.24 -14.12
N ALA A 230 0.33 -34.90 -14.52
CA ALA A 230 1.03 -33.75 -13.96
C ALA A 230 0.35 -32.43 -14.40
N PRO A 231 0.14 -31.47 -13.49
CA PRO A 231 -0.38 -30.16 -13.84
C PRO A 231 0.44 -29.46 -14.93
N THR A 232 -0.24 -28.68 -15.76
CA THR A 232 0.42 -27.83 -16.77
C THR A 232 0.32 -26.38 -16.34
N ALA A 233 1.41 -25.64 -16.46
CA ALA A 233 1.46 -24.25 -16.00
C ALA A 233 1.81 -23.30 -17.13
N ARG A 234 1.01 -22.24 -17.28
CA ARG A 234 1.37 -21.04 -18.05
C ARG A 234 1.90 -19.99 -17.08
N VAL A 235 3.18 -19.66 -17.19
CA VAL A 235 3.86 -18.71 -16.29
C VAL A 235 4.09 -17.38 -17.00
N LEU A 236 3.74 -16.28 -16.35
CA LEU A 236 3.93 -14.91 -16.80
C LEU A 236 4.80 -14.17 -15.79
N THR A 237 5.86 -13.51 -16.24
CA THR A 237 6.58 -12.55 -15.40
C THR A 237 5.82 -11.23 -15.37
N VAL A 238 5.58 -10.69 -14.18
CA VAL A 238 4.77 -9.48 -13.96
C VAL A 238 5.51 -8.49 -13.06
N HIS A 239 5.07 -7.24 -13.11
CA HIS A 239 5.47 -6.19 -12.18
C HIS A 239 4.20 -5.46 -11.72
N ASP A 240 4.25 -4.86 -10.54
CA ASP A 240 3.17 -3.98 -10.07
C ASP A 240 3.14 -2.72 -10.94
N VAL A 241 1.93 -2.28 -11.32
CA VAL A 241 1.66 -1.10 -12.16
C VAL A 241 0.97 0.00 -11.39
#